data_AF-A0A2H3T7M3-F1
#
_entry.id   AF-A0A2H3T7M3-F1
#
_cell.length_a   1.000
_cell.length_b   1.000
_cell.length_c   1.000
_cell.angle_alpha   90.00
_cell.angle_beta   90.00
_cell.angle_gamma   90.00
#
_symmetry.space_group_name_H-M   'P 1'
#
loop_
_entity.id
_entity.type
_entity.pdbx_description
1 polymer ?
#
loop_
_entity_poly.entity_id
_entity_poly.type
_entity_poly.pdbx_seq_one_letter_code
_entity_poly.pdbx_strand_id
1 'polypeptide(L)'
;MTKPDGVVVSGLVFYGRRDRTSCMYYYLQQNMVDEGGWLDEVLWVVNTDDKDDLEYLEKIVAQEPQRHNLLYIKANKLSTNTYYKVWEHLERGKYYVKIDDGVVLPNAVLRGPP
;
A
#
# COMPACT_ATOMS: atom_id res chain seq x y z
N MET A 1 7.73 -18.87 8.00
CA MET A 1 7.39 -18.22 9.28
C MET A 1 5.89 -17.99 9.26
N THR A 2 5.15 -18.50 10.24
CA THR A 2 3.67 -18.49 10.22
C THR A 2 3.15 -17.28 10.99
N LYS A 3 2.16 -16.57 10.42
CA LYS A 3 1.47 -15.48 11.09
C LYS A 3 0.67 -16.01 12.29
N PRO A 4 0.76 -15.42 13.48
CA PRO A 4 -0.03 -15.85 14.64
C PRO A 4 -1.54 -15.61 14.44
N ASP A 5 -2.37 -16.48 15.02
CA ASP A 5 -3.82 -16.34 14.99
C ASP A 5 -4.29 -15.07 15.72
N GLY A 6 -5.37 -14.47 15.21
CA GLY A 6 -5.99 -13.27 15.80
C GLY A 6 -5.19 -11.97 15.61
N VAL A 7 -4.03 -12.02 14.94
CA VAL A 7 -3.26 -10.84 14.57
C VAL A 7 -3.74 -10.30 13.23
N VAL A 8 -4.07 -9.01 13.17
CA VAL A 8 -4.36 -8.31 11.92
C VAL A 8 -3.20 -7.39 11.57
N VAL A 9 -2.73 -7.46 10.32
CA VAL A 9 -1.63 -6.66 9.78
C VAL A 9 -2.10 -5.94 8.52
N SER A 10 -2.14 -4.61 8.58
CA SER A 10 -2.49 -3.77 7.45
C SER A 10 -1.24 -3.10 6.87
N GLY A 11 -1.03 -3.22 5.57
CA GLY A 11 0.00 -2.47 4.86
C GLY A 11 -0.46 -1.02 4.67
N LEU A 12 0.33 -0.04 5.11
CA LEU A 12 0.02 1.37 4.97
C LEU A 12 0.94 2.01 3.93
N VAL A 13 0.42 2.15 2.72
CA VAL A 13 1.18 2.60 1.55
C VAL A 13 0.99 4.10 1.34
N PHE A 14 2.08 4.86 1.33
CA PHE A 14 2.05 6.29 1.07
C PHE A 14 2.17 6.55 -0.44
N TYR A 15 1.03 6.67 -1.12
CA TYR A 15 0.99 6.74 -2.59
C TYR A 15 1.08 8.19 -3.07
N GLY A 16 2.19 8.51 -3.74
CA GLY A 16 2.43 9.81 -4.35
C GLY A 16 2.68 9.77 -5.86
N ARG A 17 3.12 8.64 -6.44
CA ARG A 17 3.46 8.53 -7.88
C ARG A 17 3.27 7.13 -8.44
N ARG A 18 2.76 7.03 -9.68
CA ARG A 18 2.53 5.76 -10.38
C ARG A 18 3.79 5.01 -10.83
N ASP A 19 4.87 5.71 -11.20
CA ASP A 19 6.04 5.15 -11.89
C ASP A 19 6.73 3.99 -11.13
N ARG A 20 6.50 3.91 -9.81
CA ARG A 20 7.10 2.93 -8.91
C ARG A 20 6.09 1.93 -8.33
N THR A 21 4.81 2.10 -8.62
CA THR A 21 3.72 1.35 -7.99
C THR A 21 3.53 -0.04 -8.58
N SER A 22 3.90 -0.28 -9.84
CA SER A 22 3.70 -1.59 -10.48
C SER A 22 4.50 -2.71 -9.79
N CYS A 23 5.78 -2.46 -9.47
CA CYS A 23 6.62 -3.39 -8.70
C CYS A 23 6.09 -3.58 -7.27
N MET A 24 5.64 -2.48 -6.65
CA MET A 24 5.08 -2.52 -5.31
C MET A 24 3.77 -3.32 -5.28
N TYR A 25 2.92 -3.22 -6.30
CA TYR A 25 1.67 -3.97 -6.35
C TYR A 25 1.95 -5.47 -6.32
N TYR A 26 2.89 -5.97 -7.14
CA TYR A 26 3.28 -7.37 -7.10
C TYR A 26 3.87 -7.78 -5.74
N TYR A 27 4.71 -6.93 -5.14
CA TYR A 27 5.24 -7.17 -3.80
C TYR A 27 4.13 -7.28 -2.75
N LEU A 28 3.14 -6.41 -2.78
CA LEU A 28 1.99 -6.45 -1.87
C LEU A 28 1.21 -7.75 -2.05
N GLN A 29 0.91 -8.14 -3.29
CA GLN A 29 0.16 -9.37 -3.58
C GLN A 29 0.86 -10.62 -3.03
N GLN A 30 2.16 -10.75 -3.26
CA GLN A 30 2.95 -11.87 -2.73
C GLN A 30 3.04 -11.89 -1.19
N ASN A 31 2.73 -10.78 -0.52
CA ASN A 31 2.75 -10.67 0.94
C ASN A 31 1.35 -10.69 1.56
N MET A 32 0.29 -10.92 0.78
CA MET A 32 -1.06 -11.14 1.29
C MET A 32 -1.18 -12.50 2.00
N VAL A 33 -2.08 -12.59 2.98
CA VAL A 33 -2.30 -13.82 3.77
C VAL A 33 -2.64 -15.06 2.93
N ASP A 34 -3.40 -14.90 1.85
CA ASP A 34 -3.77 -16.02 0.96
C ASP A 34 -2.59 -16.55 0.15
N GLU A 35 -1.57 -15.70 -0.07
CA GLU A 35 -0.32 -16.07 -0.75
C GLU A 35 0.74 -16.57 0.26
N GLY A 36 0.35 -16.83 1.51
CA GLY A 36 1.25 -17.25 2.58
C GLY A 36 2.04 -16.11 3.24
N GLY A 37 1.71 -14.86 2.89
CA GLY A 37 2.23 -13.66 3.52
C GLY A 37 1.51 -13.29 4.81
N TRP A 38 1.66 -12.04 5.26
CA TRP A 38 1.15 -11.57 6.54
C TRP A 38 0.08 -10.47 6.43
N LEU A 39 -0.03 -9.79 5.28
CA LEU A 39 -0.94 -8.67 5.07
C LEU A 39 -2.38 -9.14 4.89
N ASP A 40 -3.31 -8.64 5.72
CA ASP A 40 -4.75 -8.86 5.54
C ASP A 40 -5.35 -7.84 4.56
N GLU A 41 -4.85 -6.62 4.60
CA GLU A 41 -5.33 -5.50 3.80
C GLU A 41 -4.20 -4.50 3.50
N VAL A 42 -4.46 -3.63 2.54
CA VAL A 42 -3.62 -2.50 2.17
C VAL A 42 -4.46 -1.22 2.22
N LEU A 43 -4.01 -0.28 3.04
CA LEU A 43 -4.52 1.08 3.12
C LEU A 43 -3.64 2.00 2.27
N TRP A 44 -4.22 2.57 1.23
CA TRP A 44 -3.56 3.49 0.33
C TRP A 44 -3.76 4.93 0.82
N VAL A 45 -2.74 5.50 1.46
CA VAL A 45 -2.72 6.90 1.85
C VAL A 45 -2.54 7.74 0.59
N VAL A 46 -3.61 8.37 0.14
CA VAL A 46 -3.61 9.16 -1.09
C VAL A 46 -2.87 10.48 -0.85
N ASN A 47 -1.71 10.64 -1.50
CA ASN A 47 -0.84 11.81 -1.34
C ASN A 47 -0.45 12.46 -2.68
N THR A 48 -1.37 12.44 -3.63
CA THR A 48 -1.22 13.08 -4.95
C THR A 48 -2.55 13.69 -5.38
N ASP A 49 -2.46 14.74 -6.21
CA ASP A 49 -3.60 15.38 -6.88
C ASP A 49 -3.54 15.15 -8.40
N ASP A 50 -2.54 14.39 -8.86
CA ASP A 50 -2.38 14.05 -10.26
C ASP A 50 -3.47 13.06 -10.69
N LYS A 51 -4.20 13.40 -11.75
CA LYS A 51 -5.37 12.62 -12.18
C LYS A 51 -4.99 11.24 -12.71
N ASP A 52 -3.88 11.13 -13.43
CA ASP A 52 -3.46 9.86 -14.02
C ASP A 52 -2.98 8.89 -12.93
N ASP A 53 -2.30 9.42 -11.91
CA ASP A 53 -1.92 8.65 -10.73
C ASP A 53 -3.15 8.19 -9.93
N LEU A 54 -4.15 9.06 -9.75
CA LEU A 54 -5.38 8.71 -9.04
C LEU A 54 -6.18 7.64 -9.79
N GLU A 55 -6.37 7.79 -11.11
CA GLU A 55 -7.04 6.77 -11.93
C GLU A 55 -6.33 5.41 -11.88
N TYR A 56 -5.00 5.41 -11.82
CA TYR A 56 -4.24 4.17 -11.67
C TYR A 56 -4.46 3.52 -10.31
N LEU A 57 -4.46 4.31 -9.24
CA LEU A 57 -4.75 3.81 -7.89
C LEU A 57 -6.18 3.26 -7.79
N GLU A 58 -7.16 3.94 -8.37
CA GLU A 58 -8.54 3.47 -8.44
C GLU A 58 -8.64 2.13 -9.18
N LYS A 59 -7.87 1.94 -10.27
CA LYS A 59 -7.81 0.65 -10.98
C LYS A 59 -7.25 -0.46 -10.09
N ILE A 60 -6.22 -0.19 -9.28
CA ILE A 60 -5.69 -1.16 -8.32
C ILE A 60 -6.76 -1.55 -7.30
N VAL A 61 -7.41 -0.55 -6.69
CA VAL A 61 -8.45 -0.78 -5.68
C VAL A 61 -9.65 -1.54 -6.25
N ALA A 62 -10.03 -1.23 -7.49
CA ALA A 62 -11.14 -1.89 -8.16
C ALA A 62 -10.88 -3.36 -8.52
N GLN A 63 -9.61 -3.80 -8.64
CA GLN A 63 -9.27 -5.20 -8.89
C GLN A 63 -9.59 -6.08 -7.68
N GLU A 64 -9.29 -5.61 -6.47
CA GLU A 64 -9.50 -6.35 -5.22
C GLU A 64 -10.04 -5.43 -4.10
N PRO A 65 -11.30 -4.98 -4.21
CA PRO A 65 -11.86 -3.97 -3.30
C PRO A 65 -12.07 -4.46 -1.88
N GLN A 66 -11.97 -5.78 -1.62
CA GLN A 66 -12.04 -6.35 -0.27
C GLN A 66 -10.72 -6.19 0.50
N ARG A 67 -9.61 -5.92 -0.20
CA ARG A 67 -8.25 -5.89 0.36
C ARG A 67 -7.59 -4.55 0.25
N HIS A 68 -7.96 -3.75 -0.73
CA HIS A 68 -7.38 -2.44 -0.96
C HIS A 68 -8.40 -1.36 -0.63
N ASN A 69 -8.02 -0.47 0.30
CA ASN A 69 -8.87 0.62 0.76
C ASN A 69 -8.16 1.96 0.54
N LEU A 70 -8.90 2.96 0.06
CA LEU A 70 -8.38 4.33 -0.08
C LEU A 70 -8.50 5.07 1.26
N LEU A 71 -7.42 5.72 1.67
CA LEU A 71 -7.37 6.56 2.85
C LEU A 71 -7.03 8.00 2.45
N TYR A 72 -8.06 8.84 2.40
CA TYR A 72 -7.91 10.28 2.16
C TYR A 72 -7.72 11.02 3.48
N ILE A 73 -6.59 11.69 3.65
CA ILE A 73 -6.33 12.54 4.80
C ILE A 73 -6.66 13.98 4.45
N LYS A 74 -7.55 14.62 5.23
CA LYS A 74 -7.92 16.03 5.08
C LYS A 74 -6.79 16.94 5.60
N ALA A 75 -5.65 16.93 4.92
CA ALA A 75 -4.53 17.81 5.17
C ALA A 75 -3.91 18.24 3.82
N ASN A 76 -3.13 19.33 3.84
CA ASN A 76 -2.18 19.59 2.75
C ASN A 76 -1.32 18.33 2.49
N LYS A 77 -0.79 18.19 1.27
CA LYS A 77 0.09 17.07 0.87
C LYS A 77 0.98 16.65 2.03
N LEU A 78 0.85 15.38 2.41
CA LEU A 78 1.57 14.82 3.52
C LEU A 78 3.06 14.81 3.22
N SER A 79 3.85 15.16 4.22
CA SER A 79 5.30 15.12 4.20
C SER A 79 5.81 14.52 5.52
N THR A 80 7.13 14.38 5.66
CA THR A 80 7.79 13.76 6.82
C THR A 80 7.19 14.19 8.16
N ASN A 81 6.89 15.48 8.33
CA ASN A 81 6.40 16.04 9.59
C ASN A 81 4.87 15.93 9.78
N THR A 82 4.13 15.45 8.79
CA THR A 82 2.67 15.33 8.85
C THR A 82 2.16 13.90 8.68
N TYR A 83 3.03 12.92 8.45
CA TYR A 83 2.65 11.50 8.36
C TYR A 83 1.96 11.00 9.63
N TYR A 84 2.22 11.61 10.78
CA TYR A 84 1.56 11.25 12.03
C TYR A 84 0.03 11.40 11.96
N LYS A 85 -0.48 12.30 11.11
CA LYS A 85 -1.93 12.50 10.93
C LYS A 85 -2.62 11.25 10.40
N VAL A 86 -1.92 10.41 9.64
CA VAL A 86 -2.48 9.14 9.15
C VAL A 86 -2.86 8.24 10.32
N TRP A 87 -2.02 8.20 11.37
CA TRP A 87 -2.25 7.35 12.55
C TRP A 87 -3.52 7.69 13.31
N GLU A 88 -4.03 8.92 13.20
CA GLU A 88 -5.28 9.37 13.83
C GLU A 88 -6.52 8.74 13.19
N HIS A 89 -6.40 8.19 11.97
CA HIS A 89 -7.50 7.58 11.23
C HIS A 89 -7.49 6.05 11.26
N LEU A 90 -6.53 5.44 11.96
CA LEU A 90 -6.35 4.00 11.96
C LEU A 90 -7.10 3.33 13.11
N GLU A 91 -7.59 2.12 12.85
CA GLU A 91 -8.29 1.31 13.83
C GLU A 91 -7.31 0.75 14.87
N ARG A 92 -7.73 0.73 16.14
CA ARG A 92 -6.93 0.14 17.21
C ARG A 92 -6.97 -1.39 17.15
N GLY A 93 -5.92 -2.03 17.65
CA GLY A 93 -5.85 -3.50 17.73
C GLY A 93 -5.26 -4.18 16.48
N LYS A 94 -4.79 -3.40 15.50
CA LYS A 94 -4.10 -3.88 14.30
C LYS A 94 -2.62 -3.49 14.35
N TYR A 95 -1.79 -4.27 13.66
CA TYR A 95 -0.42 -3.87 13.33
C TYR A 95 -0.42 -3.15 11.98
N TYR A 96 0.32 -2.05 11.90
CA TYR A 96 0.47 -1.29 10.67
C TYR A 96 1.93 -1.28 10.23
N VAL A 97 2.16 -1.70 8.99
CA VAL A 97 3.49 -1.65 8.37
C VAL A 97 3.49 -0.49 7.38
N LYS A 98 4.25 0.57 7.69
CA LYS A 98 4.45 1.65 6.72
C LYS A 98 5.28 1.14 5.53
N ILE A 99 4.76 1.32 4.33
CA ILE A 99 5.41 0.97 3.07
C ILE A 99 5.52 2.25 2.22
N ASP A 100 6.73 2.55 1.76
CA ASP A 100 6.98 3.71 0.91
C ASP A 100 6.72 3.34 -0.55
N ASP A 101 6.19 4.27 -1.35
CA ASP A 101 5.94 4.02 -2.79
C ASP A 101 7.22 4.00 -3.63
N GLY A 102 8.37 4.30 -3.02
CA GLY A 102 9.68 4.39 -3.64
C GLY A 102 10.41 3.07 -3.91
N VAL A 103 9.74 1.91 -3.87
CA VAL A 103 10.42 0.61 -4.07
C VAL A 103 10.86 0.46 -5.53
N VAL A 104 12.17 0.60 -5.77
CA VAL A 104 12.79 0.32 -7.06
C VAL A 104 13.46 -1.06 -6.95
N LEU A 105 12.98 -2.04 -7.72
CA LEU A 105 13.73 -3.27 -7.90
C LEU A 105 14.91 -2.97 -8.84
N PRO A 106 16.14 -3.45 -8.54
CA PRO A 106 17.22 -3.34 -9.49
C PRO A 106 16.83 -4.02 -10.81
N ASN A 107 17.19 -3.40 -11.94
CA ASN A 107 16.87 -3.82 -13.32
C ASN A 107 17.10 -5.31 -13.66
N ALA A 108 17.81 -6.05 -12.81
CA ALA A 108 18.03 -7.49 -12.95
C ALA A 108 16.77 -8.36 -12.70
N VAL A 109 15.73 -7.84 -12.02
CA VAL A 109 14.52 -8.62 -11.68
C VAL A 109 13.45 -8.57 -12.78
N LEU A 110 13.55 -7.63 -13.73
CA LEU A 110 12.60 -7.50 -14.86
C LEU A 110 12.87 -8.47 -16.03
N ARG A 111 13.74 -9.47 -15.84
CA ARG A 111 13.97 -10.55 -16.82
C ARG A 111 13.47 -11.88 -16.29
N GLY A 112 12.17 -12.14 -16.46
CA GLY A 112 11.63 -13.50 -16.51
C GLY A 112 10.11 -13.58 -16.34
N PRO A 113 9.47 -14.61 -16.93
CA PRO A 113 9.44 -14.98 -18.35
C PRO A 113 8.25 -14.25 -19.06
N PRO A 114 7.96 -14.49 -20.37
CA PRO A 114 7.24 -13.55 -21.24
C PRO A 114 5.73 -13.41 -20.96
#